data_AF-A0A3N5R0Z4-F1
#
_entry.id   AF-A0A3N5R0Z4-F1
#
_cell.length_a   1.000
_cell.length_b   1.000
_cell.length_c   1.000
_cell.angle_alpha   90.00
_cell.angle_beta   90.00
_cell.angle_gamma   90.00
#
_symmetry.space_group_name_H-M   'P 1'
#
loop_
_entity.id
_entity.type
_entity.pdbx_description
1 polymer ?
#
loop_
_entity_poly.entity_id
_entity_poly.type
_entity_poly.pdbx_seq_one_letter_code
_entity_poly.pdbx_strand_id
1 'polypeptide(L)' 'MKKQKRKLTAKEKADKKQRRKEYMTVFINGKQKRVKRPPTIDGMDVDEFIRGNADDLWYHQNEMWECIGADNKDDES' A
#
# COMPACT_ATOMS: atom_id res chain seq x y z
N MET A 1 -20.97 9.33 36.23
CA MET A 1 -21.88 9.69 35.12
C MET A 1 -21.26 9.30 33.78
N LYS A 2 -21.96 8.52 32.93
CA LYS A 2 -21.48 8.24 31.56
C LYS A 2 -21.66 9.49 30.71
N LYS A 3 -20.56 10.05 30.17
CA LYS A 3 -20.62 11.20 29.27
C LYS A 3 -21.46 10.84 28.04
N GLN A 4 -22.51 11.63 27.76
CA GLN A 4 -23.29 11.45 26.53
C GLN A 4 -22.41 11.77 25.32
N LYS A 5 -22.32 10.84 24.37
CA LYS A 5 -21.54 11.03 23.14
C LYS A 5 -22.40 11.79 22.12
N ARG A 6 -21.95 12.99 21.73
CA ARG A 6 -22.57 13.76 20.64
C ARG A 6 -22.36 13.04 19.29
N LYS A 7 -23.29 13.24 18.36
CA LYS A 7 -23.11 12.83 16.95
C LYS A 7 -22.00 13.66 16.30
N LEU A 8 -21.25 13.01 15.39
CA LEU A 8 -20.22 13.67 14.58
C LEU A 8 -20.87 14.52 13.48
N THR A 9 -20.31 15.70 13.25
CA THR A 9 -20.63 16.58 12.12
C THR A 9 -20.15 15.98 10.79
N ALA A 10 -20.62 16.52 9.67
CA ALA A 10 -20.23 16.04 8.34
C ALA A 10 -18.71 16.14 8.10
N LYS A 11 -18.09 17.26 8.54
CA LYS A 11 -16.65 17.48 8.46
C LYS A 11 -15.86 16.42 9.25
N GLU A 12 -16.26 16.17 10.50
CA GLU A 12 -15.61 15.14 11.33
C GLU A 12 -15.75 13.73 10.74
N LYS A 13 -16.88 13.43 10.07
CA LYS A 13 -17.05 12.16 9.36
C LYS A 13 -16.12 12.05 8.14
N ALA A 14 -15.97 13.14 7.37
CA ALA A 14 -15.07 13.19 6.23
C ALA A 14 -13.60 13.01 6.66
N ASP A 15 -13.17 13.73 7.70
CA ASP A 15 -11.81 13.63 8.25
C ASP A 15 -11.54 12.20 8.77
N LYS A 16 -12.52 11.58 9.42
CA LYS A 16 -12.42 10.17 9.84
C LYS A 16 -12.28 9.23 8.65
N LYS A 17 -12.99 9.47 7.55
CA LYS A 17 -12.86 8.67 6.32
C LYS A 17 -11.47 8.84 5.72
N GLN A 18 -10.96 10.07 5.64
CA GLN A 18 -9.63 10.37 5.13
C GLN A 18 -8.52 9.68 5.94
N ARG A 19 -8.58 9.80 7.28
CA ARG A 19 -7.62 9.10 8.16
C ARG A 19 -7.63 7.58 8.01
N ARG A 20 -8.78 6.96 7.70
CA ARG A 20 -8.88 5.51 7.47
C ARG A 20 -8.27 5.07 6.13
N LYS A 21 -8.25 5.98 5.14
CA LYS A 21 -7.57 5.76 3.86
C LYS A 21 -6.06 5.89 4.01
N GLU A 22 -5.61 6.93 4.70
CA GLU A 22 -4.17 7.22 4.84
C GLU A 22 -3.44 6.31 5.83
N TYR A 23 -4.13 5.83 6.86
CA TYR A 23 -3.51 5.05 7.93
C TYR A 23 -4.19 3.69 8.11
N MET A 24 -3.38 2.70 8.45
CA MET A 24 -3.83 1.39 8.94
C MET A 24 -3.30 1.13 10.34
N THR A 25 -3.89 0.16 11.02
CA THR A 25 -3.45 -0.25 12.36
C THR A 25 -2.87 -1.64 12.26
N VAL A 26 -1.62 -1.77 12.66
CA VAL A 26 -0.84 -3.01 12.62
C VAL A 26 -0.41 -3.40 14.03
N PHE A 27 -0.20 -4.68 14.25
CA PHE A 27 0.38 -5.20 15.50
C PHE A 27 1.86 -5.45 15.27
N ILE A 28 2.71 -4.66 15.93
CA ILE A 28 4.17 -4.83 15.87
C ILE A 28 4.63 -5.14 17.29
N ASN A 29 5.24 -6.32 17.48
CA ASN A 29 5.74 -6.81 18.78
C ASN A 29 4.68 -6.79 19.89
N GLY A 30 3.48 -7.28 19.59
CA GLY A 30 2.35 -7.33 20.54
C GLY A 30 1.72 -5.97 20.86
N LYS A 31 2.17 -4.88 20.23
CA LYS A 31 1.63 -3.54 20.41
C LYS A 31 0.85 -3.09 19.18
N GLN A 32 -0.35 -2.56 19.41
CA GLN A 32 -1.16 -1.96 18.36
C GLN A 32 -0.59 -0.58 17.99
N LYS A 33 -0.10 -0.42 16.76
CA LYS A 33 0.46 0.83 16.23
C LYS A 33 -0.30 1.31 14.99
N ARG A 34 -0.49 2.61 14.87
CA ARG A 34 -1.09 3.24 13.68
C ARG A 34 0.03 3.69 12.74
N VAL A 35 0.08 3.11 11.55
CA VAL A 35 1.10 3.38 10.52
C VAL A 35 0.45 3.94 9.26
N LYS A 36 1.18 4.74 8.49
CA LYS A 36 0.72 5.15 7.15
C LYS A 36 0.57 3.90 6.30
N ARG A 37 -0.48 3.85 5.47
CA ARG A 37 -0.60 2.75 4.51
C ARG A 37 0.57 2.84 3.53
N PRO A 38 1.23 1.71 3.21
CA PRO A 38 2.17 1.69 2.11
C PRO A 38 1.43 2.13 0.83
N PRO A 39 2.11 2.82 -0.10
CA PRO A 39 1.53 3.14 -1.39
C PRO A 39 1.12 1.84 -2.09
N THR A 40 -0.02 1.85 -2.75
CA THR A 40 -0.48 0.76 -3.63
C THR A 40 -0.89 1.41 -4.94
N ILE A 41 -0.43 0.87 -6.07
CA ILE A 41 -0.80 1.35 -7.42
C ILE A 41 -1.93 0.44 -7.90
N ASP A 42 -3.11 1.01 -8.19
CA ASP A 42 -4.31 0.27 -8.61
C ASP A 42 -4.72 -0.93 -7.72
N GLY A 43 -4.37 -0.89 -6.44
CA GLY A 43 -4.65 -1.95 -5.46
C GLY A 43 -3.61 -3.07 -5.44
N MET A 44 -2.58 -2.98 -6.28
CA MET A 44 -1.40 -3.83 -6.30
C MET A 44 -0.27 -3.20 -5.45
N ASP A 45 0.60 -4.04 -4.90
CA ASP A 45 1.82 -3.55 -4.26
C ASP A 45 2.73 -2.87 -5.29
N VAL A 46 3.49 -1.87 -4.87
CA VAL A 46 4.34 -1.10 -5.80
C VAL A 46 5.39 -2.00 -6.45
N ASP A 47 5.95 -2.95 -5.70
CA ASP A 47 7.00 -3.84 -6.24
C ASP A 47 6.42 -4.81 -7.27
N GLU A 48 5.19 -5.28 -7.06
CA GLU A 48 4.46 -6.15 -7.99
C GLU A 48 4.06 -5.37 -9.26
N PHE A 49 3.60 -4.12 -9.11
CA PHE A 49 3.31 -3.25 -10.24
C PHE A 49 4.55 -2.98 -11.08
N ILE A 50 5.68 -2.68 -10.44
CA ILE A 50 6.96 -2.47 -11.10
C ILE A 50 7.37 -3.74 -11.87
N ARG A 51 7.30 -4.92 -11.23
CA ARG A 51 7.72 -6.19 -11.85
C ARG A 51 6.93 -6.53 -13.12
N GLY A 52 5.63 -6.20 -13.17
CA GLY A 52 4.78 -6.52 -14.32
C GLY A 52 4.79 -5.48 -15.44
N ASN A 53 5.34 -4.28 -15.21
CA ASN A 53 5.23 -3.15 -16.15
C ASN A 53 6.57 -2.53 -16.57
N ALA A 54 7.65 -2.74 -15.82
CA ALA A 54 8.95 -2.14 -16.10
C ALA A 54 9.76 -2.97 -17.11
N ASP A 55 10.57 -2.28 -17.92
CA ASP A 55 11.48 -2.89 -18.87
C ASP A 55 12.87 -3.19 -18.25
N ASP A 56 13.67 -4.01 -18.93
CA ASP A 56 15.04 -4.37 -18.50
C ASP A 56 15.93 -3.13 -18.28
N LEU A 57 15.72 -2.07 -19.07
CA LEU A 57 16.45 -0.81 -18.94
C LEU A 57 16.11 -0.11 -17.61
N TRP A 58 14.84 -0.10 -17.24
CA TRP A 58 14.34 0.45 -15.99
C TRP A 58 14.85 -0.36 -14.80
N TYR A 59 14.86 -1.70 -14.88
CA TYR A 59 15.45 -2.54 -13.84
C TYR A 59 16.94 -2.29 -13.64
N HIS A 60 17.69 -2.18 -14.73
CA HIS A 60 19.12 -1.84 -14.68
C HIS A 60 19.36 -0.49 -14.00
N GLN A 61 18.55 0.53 -14.28
CA GLN A 61 18.71 1.86 -13.68
C GLN A 61 18.37 1.89 -12.19
N ASN A 62 17.50 1.00 -11.72
CA ASN A 62 17.07 0.92 -10.31
C ASN A 62 17.81 -0.20 -9.54
N GLU A 63 18.90 -0.73 -10.09
CA GLU A 63 19.71 -1.82 -9.52
C GLU A 63 18.91 -3.11 -9.21
N MET A 64 17.79 -3.32 -9.92
CA MET A 64 16.89 -4.47 -9.78
C MET A 64 17.27 -5.59 -10.74
N TRP A 65 18.54 -6.01 -10.72
CA TRP A 65 19.12 -7.01 -11.63
C TRP A 65 18.39 -8.35 -11.60
N GLU A 66 17.82 -8.73 -10.45
CA GLU A 66 17.07 -9.98 -10.27
C GLU A 66 15.80 -10.05 -11.14
N CYS A 67 15.32 -8.90 -11.62
CA CYS A 67 14.13 -8.84 -12.48
C CYS A 67 14.48 -8.88 -13.98
N ILE A 68 15.75 -8.67 -14.36
CA ILE A 68 16.19 -8.67 -15.75
C ILE A 68 16.15 -10.09 -16.31
N GLY A 69 15.41 -10.30 -17.40
CA GLY A 69 15.28 -11.60 -18.07
C GLY A 69 14.36 -12.62 -17.38
N ALA A 70 13.65 -12.22 -16.32
CA ALA A 70 12.66 -13.06 -15.65
C ALA A 70 11.39 -13.33 -16.49
N ASP A 71 11.15 -12.53 -17.54
CA ASP A 71 10.03 -12.67 -18.49
C ASP A 71 10.13 -13.88 -19.44
N ASN A 72 11.22 -14.65 -19.44
CA ASN A 72 11.37 -15.81 -20.33
C ASN A 72 10.77 -17.12 -19.78
N LYS A 73 9.63 -17.07 -19.06
CA LYS A 73 9.02 -18.29 -18.48
C LYS A 73 7.49 -18.42 -18.58
N ASP A 74 6.83 -17.75 -19.52
CA ASP A 74 5.38 -17.95 -19.73
C ASP A 74 4.95 -18.10 -21.22
N ASP A 75 5.84 -18.58 -22.11
CA ASP A 75 5.49 -18.96 -23.49
C ASP A 75 5.75 -20.46 -23.76
N GLU A 76 5.14 -21.34 -22.98
CA GLU A 76 4.90 -22.74 -23.37
C GLU A 76 3.43 -23.11 -23.05
N SER A 77 2.52 -22.88 -24.00
CA SER A 77 1.33 -23.74 -24.24
C SER A 77 0.73 -23.52 -25.63
#